data_AF-X1LIL4-F1
#
_entry.id   AF-X1LIL4-F1
#
_cell.length_a   1.000
_cell.length_b   1.000
_cell.length_c   1.000
_cell.angle_alpha   90.00
_cell.angle_beta   90.00
_cell.angle_gamma   90.00
#
_symmetry.space_group_name_H-M   'P 1'
#
loop_
_entity.id
_entity.type
_entity.pdbx_description
1 polymer ?
#
loop_
_entity_poly.entity_id
_entity_poly.type
_entity_poly.pdbx_seq_one_letter_code
_entity_poly.pdbx_strand_id
1 'polypeptide(L)'
;GEIWEAAMAAAKYKLDNLTAICDFNRVQLDGPIDKIMPLDSLPEKWKAFNWSVVQINGHKMDEILKALDEANQIKDKPTIIIAHTIKGRGVSFMENKFQWHGKAPNREEYEIALQELEATKE
;
A
#
# COMPACT_ATOMS: atom_id res chain seq x y z
N GLY A 1 -16.61 0.14 -6.05
CA GLY A 1 -17.23 -1.16 -6.37
C GLY A 1 -16.30 -1.99 -7.21
N GLU A 2 -15.87 -1.43 -8.35
CA GLU A 2 -15.06 -2.06 -9.39
C GLU A 2 -13.86 -2.90 -8.92
N ILE A 3 -13.15 -2.50 -7.85
CA ILE A 3 -12.05 -3.30 -7.27
C ILE A 3 -12.51 -4.70 -6.89
N TRP A 4 -13.70 -4.83 -6.30
CA TRP A 4 -14.26 -6.13 -5.90
C TRP A 4 -14.73 -6.94 -7.11
N GLU A 5 -15.26 -6.29 -8.15
CA GLU A 5 -15.61 -6.94 -9.41
C GLU A 5 -14.37 -7.51 -10.11
N ALA A 6 -13.30 -6.73 -10.17
CA ALA A 6 -12.00 -7.16 -10.69
C ALA A 6 -11.41 -8.31 -9.85
N ALA A 7 -11.51 -8.23 -8.52
CA ALA A 7 -11.04 -9.28 -7.62
C ALA A 7 -11.77 -10.62 -7.86
N MET A 8 -13.10 -10.58 -8.04
CA MET A 8 -13.88 -11.78 -8.40
C MET A 8 -13.48 -12.34 -9.76
N ALA A 9 -13.30 -11.47 -10.76
CA ALA A 9 -12.89 -11.88 -12.09
C ALA A 9 -11.51 -12.56 -12.09
N ALA A 10 -10.53 -11.98 -11.39
CA ALA A 10 -9.18 -12.54 -11.31
C ALA A 10 -9.16 -13.93 -10.65
N ALA A 11 -9.95 -14.12 -9.58
CA ALA A 11 -10.09 -15.42 -8.93
C ALA A 11 -10.80 -16.43 -9.85
N LYS A 12 -11.90 -16.03 -10.53
CA LYS A 12 -12.62 -16.89 -11.50
C LYS A 12 -11.70 -17.42 -12.58
N TYR A 13 -10.85 -16.56 -13.14
CA TYR A 13 -9.91 -16.92 -14.21
C TYR A 13 -8.57 -17.45 -13.70
N LYS A 14 -8.42 -17.64 -12.38
CA LYS A 14 -7.22 -18.20 -11.75
C LYS A 14 -5.93 -17.50 -12.18
N LEU A 15 -5.96 -16.16 -12.20
CA LEU A 15 -4.86 -15.34 -12.71
C LEU A 15 -3.67 -15.34 -11.74
N ASP A 16 -2.92 -16.44 -11.68
CA ASP A 16 -1.70 -16.57 -10.87
C ASP A 16 -0.52 -15.74 -11.38
N ASN A 17 -0.64 -15.17 -12.58
CA ASN A 17 0.25 -14.17 -13.14
C ASN A 17 -0.12 -12.73 -12.73
N LEU A 18 -1.16 -12.53 -11.91
CA LEU A 18 -1.56 -11.23 -11.39
C LEU A 18 -1.11 -11.06 -9.94
N THR A 19 -0.24 -10.09 -9.70
CA THR A 19 0.13 -9.62 -8.37
C THR A 19 -0.28 -8.17 -8.19
N ALA A 20 -1.17 -7.90 -7.24
CA ALA A 20 -1.53 -6.56 -6.82
C ALA A 20 -0.72 -6.14 -5.59
N ILE A 21 -0.41 -4.85 -5.48
CA ILE A 21 0.20 -4.26 -4.28
C ILE A 21 -0.72 -3.18 -3.77
N CYS A 22 -1.14 -3.28 -2.51
CA CYS A 22 -1.93 -2.26 -1.84
C CYS A 22 -1.02 -1.43 -0.93
N ASP A 23 -0.89 -0.14 -1.25
CA ASP A 23 -0.29 0.86 -0.37
C ASP A 23 -1.22 1.12 0.82
N PHE A 24 -0.99 0.43 1.93
CA PHE A 24 -1.85 0.45 3.11
C PHE A 24 -1.35 1.45 4.16
N ASN A 25 -1.32 2.73 3.78
CA ASN A 25 -0.88 3.86 4.62
C ASN A 25 -1.94 4.41 5.60
N ARG A 26 -3.17 3.87 5.56
CA ARG A 26 -4.33 4.25 6.40
C ARG A 26 -4.84 5.70 6.28
N VAL A 27 -4.41 6.46 5.27
CA VAL A 27 -4.80 7.88 5.10
C VAL A 27 -5.37 8.15 3.70
N GLN A 28 -6.59 8.67 3.65
CA GLN A 28 -7.24 9.13 2.42
C GLN A 28 -7.36 10.66 2.37
N LEU A 29 -8.14 11.20 1.43
CA LEU A 29 -8.27 12.65 1.19
C LEU A 29 -8.73 13.42 2.43
N ASP A 30 -9.85 13.00 3.04
CA ASP A 30 -10.48 13.75 4.13
C ASP A 30 -9.99 13.32 5.54
N GLY A 31 -8.99 12.44 5.61
CA GLY A 31 -8.43 11.99 6.89
C GLY A 31 -8.09 10.50 6.95
N PRO A 32 -7.93 9.95 8.17
CA PRO A 32 -7.69 8.54 8.40
C PRO A 32 -8.86 7.67 7.92
N ILE A 33 -8.57 6.54 7.28
CA ILE A 33 -9.62 5.63 6.76
C ILE A 33 -10.53 5.13 7.89
N ASP A 34 -10.00 4.93 9.11
CA ASP A 34 -10.76 4.47 10.28
C ASP A 34 -11.83 5.45 10.77
N LYS A 35 -11.77 6.71 10.31
CA LYS A 35 -12.76 7.74 10.62
C LYS A 35 -13.71 8.00 9.46
N ILE A 36 -13.22 7.94 8.23
CA ILE A 36 -14.04 8.27 7.06
C ILE A 36 -14.80 7.05 6.52
N MET A 37 -14.10 5.94 6.29
CA MET A 37 -14.70 4.70 5.79
C MET A 37 -13.84 3.50 6.24
N PRO A 38 -14.11 2.93 7.43
CA PRO A 38 -13.32 1.85 7.98
C PRO A 38 -13.27 0.63 7.04
N LEU A 39 -12.07 0.10 6.82
CA LEU A 39 -11.85 -1.11 6.01
C LEU A 39 -11.86 -2.41 6.82
N ASP A 40 -12.10 -2.35 8.14
CA ASP A 40 -12.00 -3.48 9.07
C ASP A 40 -10.71 -4.29 8.81
N SER A 41 -10.84 -5.61 8.63
CA SER A 41 -9.77 -6.47 8.14
C SER A 41 -9.74 -6.53 6.61
N LEU A 42 -8.89 -5.69 6.01
CA LEU A 42 -8.58 -5.77 4.57
C LEU A 42 -8.03 -7.14 4.15
N PRO A 43 -7.12 -7.80 4.91
CA PRO A 43 -6.64 -9.15 4.56
C PRO A 43 -7.76 -10.19 4.45
N GLU A 44 -8.72 -10.19 5.38
CA GLU A 44 -9.82 -11.17 5.35
C GLU A 44 -10.78 -10.90 4.18
N LYS A 45 -11.00 -9.64 3.82
CA LYS A 45 -11.76 -9.28 2.61
C LYS A 45 -11.11 -9.87 1.36
N TRP A 46 -9.80 -9.73 1.18
CA TRP A 46 -9.10 -10.33 0.02
C TRP A 46 -9.11 -11.86 0.02
N LYS A 47 -8.90 -12.49 1.17
CA LYS A 47 -9.02 -13.96 1.30
C LYS A 47 -10.40 -14.46 0.90
N ALA A 48 -11.47 -13.74 1.31
CA ALA A 48 -12.84 -14.10 0.95
C ALA A 48 -13.10 -14.05 -0.57
N PHE A 49 -12.32 -13.27 -1.32
CA PHE A 49 -12.38 -13.23 -2.79
C PHE A 49 -11.45 -14.27 -3.45
N ASN A 50 -10.91 -15.23 -2.69
CA ASN A 50 -10.02 -16.31 -3.14
C ASN A 50 -8.65 -15.81 -3.69
N TRP A 51 -8.11 -14.75 -3.08
CA TRP A 51 -6.75 -14.27 -3.35
C TRP A 51 -5.75 -14.84 -2.33
N SER A 52 -4.50 -15.06 -2.76
CA SER A 52 -3.39 -15.18 -1.82
C SER A 52 -3.09 -13.81 -1.22
N VAL A 53 -2.82 -13.76 0.09
CA VAL A 53 -2.60 -12.49 0.80
C VAL A 53 -1.28 -12.56 1.54
N VAL A 54 -0.37 -11.66 1.17
CA VAL A 54 0.93 -11.46 1.83
C VAL A 54 0.90 -10.09 2.50
N GLN A 55 1.35 -9.99 3.75
CA GLN A 55 1.46 -8.72 4.46
C GLN A 55 2.92 -8.42 4.77
N ILE A 56 3.35 -7.20 4.48
CA ILE A 56 4.74 -6.77 4.66
C ILE A 56 4.82 -5.38 5.27
N ASN A 57 5.98 -5.04 5.83
CA ASN A 57 6.39 -3.66 5.99
C ASN A 57 6.78 -3.09 4.61
N GLY A 58 6.01 -2.13 4.11
CA GLY A 58 6.21 -1.52 2.80
C GLY A 58 7.43 -0.61 2.68
N HIS A 59 8.21 -0.44 3.76
CA HIS A 59 9.46 0.32 3.80
C HIS A 59 10.70 -0.56 3.95
N LYS A 60 10.54 -1.87 3.81
CA LYS A 60 11.62 -2.85 3.94
C LYS A 60 11.81 -3.63 2.65
N MET A 61 12.92 -3.36 1.96
CA MET A 61 13.19 -3.93 0.64
C MET A 61 13.33 -5.46 0.67
N ASP A 62 13.88 -6.02 1.75
CA ASP A 62 13.97 -7.47 1.94
C ASP A 62 12.59 -8.13 2.02
N GLU A 63 11.65 -7.53 2.75
CA GLU A 63 10.28 -8.02 2.84
C GLU A 63 9.53 -7.87 1.50
N ILE A 64 9.75 -6.77 0.77
CA ILE A 64 9.17 -6.55 -0.56
C ILE A 64 9.64 -7.61 -1.55
N LEU A 65 10.96 -7.84 -1.64
CA LEU A 65 11.54 -8.83 -2.55
C LEU A 65 11.02 -10.24 -2.23
N LYS A 66 11.02 -10.61 -0.95
CA LYS A 66 10.50 -11.92 -0.51
C LYS A 66 9.03 -12.11 -0.86
N ALA A 67 8.20 -11.07 -0.70
CA ALA A 67 6.78 -11.14 -1.03
C ALA A 67 6.53 -11.29 -2.54
N LEU A 68 7.33 -10.64 -3.38
CA LEU A 68 7.28 -10.80 -4.83
C LEU A 68 7.72 -12.21 -5.26
N ASP A 69 8.78 -12.74 -4.64
CA ASP A 69 9.21 -14.12 -4.87
C ASP A 69 8.14 -15.13 -4.45
N GLU A 70 7.51 -14.93 -3.29
CA GLU A 70 6.40 -15.76 -2.81
C GLU A 70 5.21 -15.70 -3.78
N ALA A 71 4.81 -14.51 -4.23
CA ALA A 71 3.72 -14.33 -5.18
C ALA A 71 3.94 -15.11 -6.49
N ASN A 72 5.17 -15.17 -7.00
CA ASN A 72 5.52 -15.92 -8.20
C ASN A 72 5.37 -17.46 -8.03
N GLN A 73 5.45 -17.96 -6.80
CA GLN A 73 5.28 -19.39 -6.51
C GLN A 73 3.82 -19.80 -6.31
N ILE A 74 2.92 -18.84 -6.05
CA ILE A 74 1.48 -19.12 -5.96
C ILE A 74 0.94 -19.52 -7.34
N LYS A 75 0.08 -20.55 -7.37
CA LYS A 75 -0.58 -21.06 -8.58
C LYS A 75 -2.09 -21.09 -8.41
N ASP A 76 -2.79 -21.07 -9.54
CA ASP A 76 -4.26 -21.15 -9.64
C ASP A 76 -5.04 -20.02 -8.93
N LYS A 77 -4.37 -18.98 -8.42
CA LYS A 77 -5.02 -17.82 -7.79
C LYS A 77 -4.15 -16.55 -7.86
N PRO A 78 -4.76 -15.37 -7.98
CA PRO A 78 -4.03 -14.10 -7.90
C PRO A 78 -3.50 -13.82 -6.49
N THR A 79 -2.47 -12.98 -6.39
CA THR A 79 -1.86 -12.58 -5.12
C THR A 79 -2.01 -11.08 -4.87
N ILE A 80 -2.32 -10.70 -3.63
CA ILE A 80 -2.19 -9.33 -3.16
C ILE A 80 -1.15 -9.23 -2.06
N ILE A 81 -0.25 -8.26 -2.22
CA ILE A 81 0.69 -7.84 -1.20
C ILE A 81 0.12 -6.58 -0.55
N ILE A 82 -0.23 -6.66 0.73
CA ILE A 82 -0.68 -5.53 1.54
C ILE A 82 0.56 -4.95 2.21
N ALA A 83 1.04 -3.84 1.66
CA ALA A 83 2.24 -3.15 2.13
C ALA A 83 1.85 -2.10 3.18
N HIS A 84 2.20 -2.34 4.44
CA HIS A 84 1.99 -1.38 5.51
C HIS A 84 3.02 -0.26 5.40
N THR A 85 2.56 0.94 5.06
CA THR A 85 3.40 2.09 4.73
C THR A 85 3.02 3.30 5.59
N ILE A 86 3.73 4.40 5.39
CA ILE A 86 3.55 5.69 6.07
C ILE A 86 3.39 6.70 4.94
N LYS A 87 2.25 7.37 4.88
CA LYS A 87 2.01 8.40 3.86
C LYS A 87 2.95 9.57 4.12
N GLY A 88 3.71 9.99 3.10
CA GLY A 88 4.72 11.04 3.26
C GLY A 88 6.01 10.59 3.94
N ARG A 89 6.30 9.28 3.97
CA ARG A 89 7.52 8.72 4.58
C ARG A 89 8.79 9.48 4.17
N GLY A 90 9.63 9.79 5.15
CA GLY A 90 10.93 10.42 4.94
C GLY A 90 10.89 11.95 4.98
N VAL A 91 9.70 12.55 5.12
CA VAL A 91 9.54 13.99 5.36
C VAL A 91 8.70 14.19 6.61
N SER A 92 9.34 14.67 7.68
CA SER A 92 8.83 14.69 9.05
C SER A 92 7.47 15.37 9.19
N PHE A 93 7.27 16.49 8.49
CA PHE A 93 6.02 17.26 8.51
C PHE A 93 4.92 16.70 7.60
N MET A 94 5.24 15.74 6.73
CA MET A 94 4.28 15.06 5.85
C MET A 94 3.80 13.71 6.39
N GLU A 95 4.56 13.06 7.27
CA GLU A 95 4.24 11.72 7.75
C GLU A 95 2.86 11.63 8.43
N ASN A 96 2.01 10.75 7.89
CA ASN A 96 0.64 10.47 8.34
C ASN A 96 -0.29 11.70 8.33
N LYS A 97 0.00 12.72 7.52
CA LYS A 97 -0.81 13.94 7.42
C LYS A 97 -1.64 13.95 6.14
N PHE A 98 -2.97 13.90 6.28
CA PHE A 98 -3.88 13.91 5.13
C PHE A 98 -3.84 15.23 4.33
N GLN A 99 -3.48 16.34 4.98
CA GLN A 99 -3.34 17.65 4.34
C GLN A 99 -2.32 17.63 3.19
N TRP A 100 -1.34 16.72 3.26
CA TRP A 100 -0.32 16.51 2.24
C TRP A 100 -0.73 15.53 1.14
N HIS A 101 -2.00 15.09 1.11
CA HIS A 101 -2.48 14.20 0.04
C HIS A 101 -2.49 14.85 -1.34
N GLY A 102 -2.81 16.15 -1.41
CA GLY A 102 -2.87 16.90 -2.67
C GLY A 102 -2.32 18.32 -2.59
N LYS A 103 -1.79 18.75 -1.42
CA LYS A 103 -1.15 20.06 -1.25
C LYS A 103 0.29 20.00 -1.74
N ALA A 104 0.66 20.92 -2.62
CA ALA A 104 2.06 21.13 -3.00
C ALA A 104 2.83 21.84 -1.87
N PRO A 105 4.09 21.45 -1.58
CA PRO A 105 4.92 22.19 -0.63
C PRO A 105 5.28 23.57 -1.18
N ASN A 106 5.38 24.55 -0.29
CA ASN A 106 5.98 25.84 -0.61
C ASN A 106 7.51 25.70 -0.69
N ARG A 107 8.21 26.81 -0.98
CA ARG A 107 9.66 26.80 -1.17
C ARG A 107 10.43 26.36 0.08
N GLU A 108 10.04 26.81 1.25
CA GLU A 108 10.67 26.48 2.53
C GLU A 108 10.42 25.02 2.90
N GLU A 109 9.17 24.56 2.81
CA GLU A 109 8.77 23.17 3.04
C GLU A 109 9.53 22.21 2.09
N TYR A 110 9.74 22.61 0.84
CA TYR A 110 10.54 21.86 -0.13
C TYR A 110 12.02 21.72 0.28
N GLU A 111 12.65 22.82 0.70
CA GLU A 111 14.05 22.82 1.11
C GLU A 111 14.28 21.92 2.34
N ILE A 112 13.35 21.98 3.32
CA ILE A 112 13.37 21.10 4.50
C ILE A 112 13.21 19.63 4.07
N ALA A 113 12.23 19.33 3.23
CA ALA A 113 11.98 17.96 2.77
C ALA A 113 13.19 17.37 2.04
N LEU A 114 13.87 18.15 1.21
CA LEU A 114 15.10 17.69 0.53
C LEU A 114 16.22 17.38 1.53
N GLN A 115 16.46 18.26 2.49
CA GLN A 115 17.49 18.04 3.51
C GLN A 115 17.23 16.77 4.32
N GLU A 116 15.97 16.52 4.71
CA GLU A 116 15.60 15.31 5.44
C GLU A 116 15.81 14.04 4.60
N LEU A 117 15.42 14.07 3.31
CA LEU A 117 15.63 12.94 2.41
C LEU A 117 17.12 12.65 2.15
N GLU A 118 17.94 13.69 1.99
CA GLU A 118 19.38 13.54 1.82
C GLU A 118 20.06 12.96 3.07
N ALA A 119 19.63 13.38 4.27
CA ALA A 119 20.15 12.84 5.52
C ALA A 119 19.85 11.34 5.73
N THR A 120 18.89 10.78 4.99
CA THR A 120 18.52 9.35 5.06
C THR A 120 19.16 8.47 3.99
N LYS A 121 19.93 9.05 3.06
CA LYS A 121 20.71 8.29 2.07
C LYS A 121 22.01 7.78 2.71
N GLU A 122 21.96 6.60 3.32
CA GLU A 122 23.14 5.75 3.56
C GLU A 122 23.26 4.68 2.47
#